data_AF-A0A6G8C0W9-F1
#
_entry.id   AF-A0A6G8C0W9-F1
#
_cell.length_a   1.000
_cell.length_b   1.000
_cell.length_c   1.000
_cell.angle_alpha   90.00
_cell.angle_beta   90.00
_cell.angle_gamma   90.00
#
_symmetry.space_group_name_H-M   'P 1'
#
loop_
_entity.id
_entity.type
_entity.pdbx_description
1 polymer ?
#
loop_
_entity_poly.entity_id
_entity_poly.type
_entity_poly.pdbx_seq_one_letter_code
_entity_poly.pdbx_strand_id
1 'polypeptide(L)'
;MLRYNVLADKAHGLDFCFHCEEVWLDAGEWQYLKAQGLHTRITSISTDPYQRRLREQALRDSALQRFRGVVGDEGFNEVQRFAAWLKHQPARDAILRHLNNDARD
;
A
#
# COMPACT_ATOMS: atom_id res chain seq x y z
N MET A 1 16.45 -12.36 -16.76
CA MET A 1 15.98 -11.04 -16.28
C MET A 1 14.84 -11.26 -15.31
N LEU A 2 14.74 -10.43 -14.28
CA LEU A 2 13.66 -10.46 -13.30
C LEU A 2 13.03 -9.08 -13.21
N ARG A 3 11.69 -9.03 -13.23
CA ARG A 3 10.94 -7.79 -13.12
C ARG A 3 10.62 -7.49 -11.66
N TYR A 4 10.96 -6.29 -11.22
CA TYR A 4 10.73 -5.81 -9.85
C TYR A 4 9.80 -4.60 -9.86
N ASN A 5 8.76 -4.63 -9.03
CA ASN A 5 7.83 -3.50 -8.93
C ASN A 5 8.51 -2.30 -8.28
N VAL A 6 8.24 -1.11 -8.81
CA VAL A 6 8.71 0.15 -8.23
C VAL A 6 7.76 0.60 -7.13
N LEU A 7 6.45 0.50 -7.35
CA LEU A 7 5.41 0.78 -6.37
C LEU A 7 4.49 -0.42 -6.16
N ALA A 8 3.61 -0.34 -5.16
CA ALA A 8 2.62 -1.36 -4.85
C ALA A 8 1.50 -1.48 -5.92
N ASP A 9 1.46 -0.55 -6.89
CA ASP A 9 0.45 -0.46 -7.94
C ASP A 9 0.59 -1.51 -9.05
N LYS A 10 1.74 -2.22 -9.12
CA LYS A 10 2.12 -3.18 -10.18
C LYS A 10 2.15 -2.60 -11.60
N ALA A 11 1.94 -1.30 -11.77
CA ALA A 11 1.94 -0.64 -13.07
C ALA A 11 3.38 -0.35 -13.52
N HIS A 12 4.25 -0.03 -12.56
CA HIS A 12 5.62 0.39 -12.82
C HIS A 12 6.60 -0.67 -12.29
N GLY A 13 7.47 -1.18 -13.15
CA GLY A 13 8.43 -2.21 -12.78
C GLY A 13 9.68 -2.15 -13.65
N LEU A 14 10.82 -2.50 -13.07
CA LEU A 14 12.11 -2.47 -13.74
C LEU A 14 12.63 -3.88 -13.98
N ASP A 15 13.35 -4.07 -15.09
CA ASP A 15 13.96 -5.34 -15.43
C ASP A 15 15.43 -5.38 -15.03
N PHE A 16 15.74 -6.28 -14.09
CA PHE A 16 17.09 -6.48 -13.57
C PHE A 16 17.73 -7.73 -14.20
N CYS A 17 18.96 -7.58 -14.71
CA CYS A 17 19.83 -8.69 -15.04
C CYS A 17 20.96 -8.79 -14.00
N PHE A 18 20.82 -9.66 -13.00
CA PHE A 18 21.88 -9.88 -12.01
C PHE A 18 23.14 -10.53 -12.59
N HIS A 19 23.03 -11.28 -13.69
CA HIS A 19 24.19 -11.85 -14.38
C HIS A 19 25.00 -10.78 -15.13
N CYS A 20 24.31 -9.77 -15.67
CA CYS A 20 24.89 -8.68 -16.43
C CYS A 20 25.27 -7.49 -15.55
N GLU A 21 24.79 -7.47 -14.30
CA GLU A 21 24.84 -6.33 -13.38
C GLU A 21 24.17 -5.05 -13.92
N GLU A 22 23.15 -5.22 -14.75
CA GLU A 22 22.46 -4.13 -15.45
C GLU A 22 20.98 -4.03 -15.10
N VAL A 23 20.42 -2.84 -15.28
CA VAL A 23 18.99 -2.53 -15.17
C VAL A 23 18.52 -1.91 -16.48
N TRP A 24 17.46 -2.47 -17.05
CA TRP A 24 16.82 -1.94 -18.24
C TRP A 24 15.65 -1.04 -17.85
N LEU A 25 15.61 0.15 -18.43
CA LEU A 25 14.57 1.14 -18.24
C LEU A 25 13.88 1.41 -19.57
N ASP A 26 12.56 1.25 -19.60
CA ASP A 26 11.74 1.63 -20.73
C ASP A 26 11.57 3.17 -20.80
N ALA A 27 11.07 3.63 -21.95
CA ALA A 27 10.81 5.05 -22.16
C ALA A 27 9.88 5.63 -21.08
N GLY A 28 10.34 6.67 -20.38
CA GLY A 28 9.60 7.33 -19.30
C GLY A 28 9.89 6.80 -17.90
N GLU A 29 10.46 5.60 -17.75
CA GLU A 29 10.73 5.03 -16.43
C GLU A 29 11.80 5.82 -15.65
N TRP A 30 12.80 6.37 -16.35
CA TRP A 30 13.81 7.23 -15.72
C TRP A 30 13.17 8.50 -15.13
N GLN A 31 12.30 9.17 -15.88
CA GLN A 31 11.58 10.35 -15.43
C GLN A 31 10.67 10.01 -14.24
N TYR A 32 10.02 8.86 -14.29
CA TYR A 32 9.20 8.36 -13.19
C TYR A 32 10.03 8.12 -11.92
N LEU A 33 11.17 7.43 -12.02
CA LEU A 33 12.08 7.22 -10.88
C LEU A 33 12.59 8.53 -10.28
N LYS A 34 12.82 9.56 -11.11
CA LYS A 34 13.14 10.90 -10.61
C LYS A 34 11.99 11.53 -9.84
N ALA A 35 10.77 11.47 -10.37
CA ALA A 35 9.58 11.98 -9.71
C ALA A 35 9.30 11.30 -8.35
N GLN A 36 9.62 10.01 -8.23
CA GLN A 36 9.50 9.24 -6.99
C GLN A 36 10.72 9.37 -6.05
N GLY A 37 11.78 10.09 -6.45
CA GLY A 37 13.03 10.19 -5.68
C GLY A 37 13.86 8.90 -5.60
N LEU A 38 13.54 7.89 -6.42
CA LEU A 38 14.16 6.56 -6.41
C LEU A 38 15.38 6.43 -7.34
N HIS A 39 15.59 7.39 -8.24
CA HIS A 39 16.70 7.41 -9.20
C HIS A 39 18.10 7.30 -8.55
N THR A 40 18.27 7.71 -7.29
CA THR A 40 19.54 7.60 -6.55
C THR A 40 19.72 6.26 -5.83
N ARG A 41 18.70 5.40 -5.81
CA ARG A 41 18.65 4.15 -5.03
C ARG A 41 18.03 3.00 -5.83
N ILE A 42 18.25 2.96 -7.14
CA ILE A 42 17.63 1.98 -8.05
C ILE A 42 17.88 0.54 -7.60
N THR A 43 19.10 0.22 -7.17
CA THR A 43 19.46 -1.12 -6.69
C THR A 43 18.67 -1.55 -5.45
N SER A 44 18.11 -0.61 -4.68
CA SER A 44 17.27 -0.94 -3.53
C SER A 44 15.93 -1.56 -3.95
N ILE A 45 15.44 -1.28 -5.16
CA ILE A 45 14.15 -1.75 -5.70
C ILE A 45 14.16 -3.28 -5.81
N SER A 46 15.28 -3.87 -6.19
CA SER A 46 15.41 -5.32 -6.39
C SER A 46 15.62 -6.11 -5.09
N THR A 47 15.65 -5.43 -3.94
CA THR A 47 15.91 -6.09 -2.64
C THR A 47 14.63 -6.70 -2.05
N ASP A 48 14.79 -7.83 -1.34
CA ASP A 48 13.69 -8.49 -0.64
C ASP A 48 12.96 -7.58 0.36
N PRO A 49 13.65 -6.78 1.20
CA PRO A 49 12.97 -5.86 2.10
C PRO A 49 12.10 -4.85 1.36
N TYR A 50 12.55 -4.36 0.20
CA TYR A 50 11.79 -3.42 -0.62
C TYR A 50 10.53 -4.07 -1.18
N GLN A 51 10.68 -5.21 -1.86
CA GLN A 51 9.55 -5.93 -2.46
C GLN A 51 8.56 -6.44 -1.42
N ARG A 52 9.02 -6.84 -0.22
CA ARG A 52 8.14 -7.21 0.89
C ARG A 52 7.27 -6.04 1.32
N ARG A 53 7.84 -4.84 1.51
CA ARG A 53 7.06 -3.64 1.85
C ARG A 53 6.00 -3.33 0.81
N LEU A 54 6.30 -3.48 -0.48
CA LEU A 54 5.32 -3.26 -1.55
C LEU A 54 4.18 -4.28 -1.51
N ARG A 55 4.48 -5.58 -1.27
CA ARG A 55 3.45 -6.61 -1.11
C ARG A 55 2.53 -6.32 0.07
N GLU A 56 3.09 -5.94 1.22
CA GLU A 56 2.31 -5.57 2.41
C GLU A 56 1.42 -4.35 2.16
N GLN A 57 1.93 -3.34 1.45
CA GLN A 57 1.15 -2.17 1.06
C GLN A 57 0.00 -2.56 0.13
N ALA A 58 0.26 -3.33 -0.93
CA ALA A 58 -0.76 -3.76 -1.87
C ALA A 58 -1.88 -4.59 -1.18
N LEU A 59 -1.51 -5.42 -0.20
CA LEU A 59 -2.47 -6.18 0.60
C LEU A 59 -3.38 -5.25 1.44
N ARG A 60 -2.81 -4.24 2.10
CA ARG A 60 -3.58 -3.25 2.86
C ARG A 60 -4.51 -2.45 1.96
N ASP A 61 -4.00 -1.94 0.85
CA ASP A 61 -4.78 -1.13 -0.10
C ASP A 61 -5.92 -1.95 -0.69
N SER A 62 -5.65 -3.20 -1.08
CA SER A 62 -6.69 -4.12 -1.57
C SER A 62 -7.75 -4.44 -0.52
N ALA A 63 -7.36 -4.62 0.76
CA ALA A 63 -8.32 -4.82 1.85
C ALA A 63 -9.24 -3.60 2.05
N LEU A 64 -8.67 -2.39 2.02
CA LEU A 64 -9.44 -1.14 2.10
C LEU A 64 -10.39 -0.98 0.92
N GLN A 65 -9.95 -1.28 -0.30
CA GLN A 65 -10.83 -1.21 -1.48
C GLN A 65 -11.96 -2.23 -1.42
N ARG A 66 -11.68 -3.47 -0.98
CA ARG A 66 -12.74 -4.47 -0.76
C ARG A 66 -13.74 -3.98 0.28
N PHE A 67 -13.27 -3.45 1.41
CA PHE A 67 -14.13 -2.92 2.45
C PHE A 67 -15.00 -1.78 1.93
N ARG A 68 -14.40 -0.82 1.21
CA ARG A 68 -15.12 0.28 0.54
C ARG A 68 -16.20 -0.22 -0.41
N GLY A 69 -15.92 -1.28 -1.18
CA GLY A 69 -16.91 -1.91 -2.05
C GLY A 69 -18.09 -2.53 -1.31
N VAL A 70 -17.90 -2.98 -0.06
CA VAL A 70 -18.98 -3.53 0.78
C VAL A 70 -19.84 -2.45 1.42
N VAL A 71 -19.23 -1.37 1.93
CA VAL A 71 -19.94 -0.33 2.70
C VAL A 71 -20.33 0.89 1.86
N GLY A 72 -19.88 0.98 0.61
CA GLY A 72 -20.03 2.16 -0.24
C GLY A 72 -19.13 3.33 0.17
N ASP A 73 -19.10 4.38 -0.67
CA ASP A 73 -18.24 5.54 -0.44
C ASP A 73 -18.60 6.32 0.83
N GLU A 74 -19.89 6.52 1.07
CA GLU A 74 -20.39 7.24 2.25
C GLU A 74 -20.08 6.47 3.53
N GLY A 75 -20.42 5.17 3.56
CA GLY A 75 -20.13 4.30 4.72
C GLY A 75 -18.63 4.19 4.98
N PHE A 76 -17.81 4.10 3.93
CA PHE A 76 -16.35 4.07 4.08
C PHE A 76 -15.82 5.36 4.73
N ASN A 77 -16.26 6.53 4.26
CA ASN A 77 -15.84 7.80 4.82
C ASN A 77 -16.25 7.95 6.29
N GLU A 78 -17.46 7.50 6.64
CA GLU A 78 -17.94 7.53 8.02
C GLU A 78 -17.11 6.62 8.92
N VAL A 79 -16.82 5.40 8.48
CA VAL A 79 -15.98 4.46 9.23
C VAL A 79 -14.56 5.02 9.43
N GLN A 80 -13.99 5.67 8.41
CA GLN A 80 -12.66 6.29 8.53
C GLN A 80 -12.66 7.45 9.53
N ARG A 81 -13.70 8.29 9.49
CA ARG A 81 -13.88 9.39 10.46
C ARG A 81 -14.00 8.84 11.89
N PHE A 82 -14.83 7.83 12.09
CA PHE A 82 -15.01 7.19 13.38
C PHE A 82 -13.73 6.52 13.87
N ALA A 83 -13.00 5.79 13.00
CA ALA A 83 -11.74 5.15 13.36
C ALA A 83 -10.66 6.17 13.78
N ALA A 84 -10.57 7.30 13.09
CA ALA A 84 -9.67 8.39 13.45
C ALA A 84 -10.00 8.98 14.83
N TRP A 85 -11.29 9.25 15.09
CA TRP A 85 -11.74 9.70 16.41
C TRP A 85 -11.44 8.66 17.50
N LEU A 86 -11.76 7.39 17.24
CA LEU A 86 -11.63 6.28 18.18
C LEU A 86 -10.18 6.06 18.64
N LYS A 87 -9.20 6.27 17.75
CA LYS A 87 -7.76 6.15 18.05
C LYS A 87 -7.32 7.06 19.21
N HIS A 88 -8.00 8.18 19.40
CA HIS A 88 -7.66 9.18 20.42
C HIS A 88 -8.51 9.06 21.70
N GLN A 89 -9.38 8.05 21.80
CA GLN A 89 -10.25 7.91 22.97
C GLN A 89 -9.58 7.06 24.06
N PRO A 90 -9.47 7.58 25.30
CA PRO A 90 -8.97 6.79 26.43
C PRO A 90 -9.81 5.54 26.70
N ALA A 91 -11.12 5.59 26.44
CA ALA A 91 -12.07 4.51 26.65
C ALA A 91 -12.34 3.67 25.39
N ARG A 92 -11.40 3.59 24.44
CA ARG A 92 -11.55 2.90 23.15
C ARG A 92 -12.20 1.51 23.26
N ASP A 93 -11.73 0.68 24.18
CA ASP A 93 -12.21 -0.71 24.30
C ASP A 93 -13.60 -0.81 24.93
N ALA A 94 -14.03 0.20 25.71
CA ALA A 94 -15.42 0.28 26.18
C ALA A 94 -16.37 0.64 25.04
N ILE A 95 -15.97 1.61 24.20
CA ILE A 95 -16.75 2.03 23.02
C ILE A 95 -16.95 0.86 22.05
N LEU A 96 -15.88 0.14 21.71
CA LEU A 96 -15.96 -1.02 20.80
C LEU A 96 -16.85 -2.13 21.34
N ARG A 97 -16.80 -2.41 22.65
CA ARG A 97 -17.67 -3.41 23.27
C ARG A 97 -19.14 -3.00 23.21
N HIS A 98 -19.45 -1.73 23.47
CA HIS A 98 -20.82 -1.23 23.39
C HIS A 98 -21.36 -1.37 21.96
N LEU A 99 -20.61 -0.91 20.95
CA LEU A 99 -21.03 -1.03 19.54
C LEU A 99 -21.23 -2.48 19.08
N ASN A 100 -20.38 -3.41 19.53
CA ASN A 100 -20.51 -4.82 19.18
C ASN A 100 -21.69 -5.50 19.87
N ASN A 101 -22.13 -5.00 21.01
CA ASN A 101 -23.33 -5.49 21.69
C ASN A 101 -24.59 -4.93 21.03
N ASP A 102 -24.64 -3.62 20.76
CA ASP A 102 -25.77 -2.96 20.09
C ASP A 102 -26.01 -3.50 18.68
N ALA A 103 -24.95 -3.79 17.91
CA ALA A 103 -25.08 -4.28 16.53
C ALA A 103 -25.61 -5.72 16.42
N ARG A 104 -25.91 -6.39 17.54
CA ARG A 104 -26.45 -7.76 17.57
C ARG A 104 -27.96 -7.81 17.80
N ASP A 105 -28.56 -6.71 18.21
CA ASP A 105 -30.01 -6.55 18.41
C ASP A 105 -30.68 -5.96 17.14
#